data_AF-A0A6C0LXX0-F1
#
_entry.id   AF-A0A6C0LXX0-F1
#
_cell.length_a   1.000
_cell.length_b   1.000
_cell.length_c   1.000
_cell.angle_alpha   90.00
_cell.angle_beta   90.00
_cell.angle_gamma   90.00
#
_symmetry.space_group_name_H-M   'P 1'
#
loop_
_entity.id
_entity.type
_entity.pdbx_description
1 polymer ?
#
loop_
_entity_poly.entity_id
_entity_poly.type
_entity_poly.pdbx_seq_one_letter_code
_entity_poly.pdbx_strand_id
1 'polypeptide(L)'
;MEGKKLTTSEENPVDNVFILLSEWLNMNVFHPLNFTPNMITTLSFICGIAAAFSLYKQKYLLFSSFLFLAYLFDCADGNYARRYNMVTPLGDWYDHINDTVKIVLIIVAFTLLPPTAITRNQKLITAVIFTGLFMGMLVHMGCQEKSYASGNTPPGNTPPGNTPPGNTPPGNTPPGNTPPGNTPPGNTPPEWSTLTLLKNLCPASVNIQWTKYLGCGTFYVFLMLVGVWLHIRSTIYS
;
A
#
# COMPACT_ATOMS: atom_id res chain seq x y z
N MET A 1 3.95 -0.75 16.53
CA MET A 1 3.91 -0.06 15.23
C MET A 1 2.45 0.28 14.98
N GLU A 2 2.07 1.55 15.12
CA GLU A 2 0.69 2.00 14.92
C GLU A 2 0.37 2.11 13.42
N GLY A 3 -0.85 1.76 13.02
CA GLY A 3 -1.31 1.87 11.63
C GLY A 3 -0.96 0.69 10.71
N LYS A 4 -0.35 -0.38 11.23
CA LYS A 4 -0.15 -1.64 10.47
C LYS A 4 -1.44 -2.47 10.44
N LYS A 5 -1.75 -3.04 9.27
CA LYS A 5 -2.90 -3.95 9.09
C LYS A 5 -2.60 -5.35 9.62
N LEU A 6 -1.38 -5.84 9.40
CA LEU A 6 -0.92 -7.17 9.81
C LEU A 6 0.29 -7.11 10.74
N THR A 7 0.55 -8.23 11.40
CA THR A 7 1.80 -8.45 12.14
C THR A 7 2.98 -8.54 11.19
N THR A 8 4.16 -8.11 11.62
CA THR A 8 5.40 -8.12 10.82
C THR A 8 5.74 -9.52 10.27
N SER A 9 5.35 -10.60 10.94
CA SER A 9 5.63 -11.97 10.50
C SER A 9 4.74 -12.44 9.35
N GLU A 10 3.50 -11.95 9.29
CA GLU A 10 2.51 -12.27 8.26
C GLU A 10 2.58 -11.33 7.06
N GLU A 11 3.08 -10.12 7.28
CA GLU A 11 3.23 -9.10 6.25
C GLU A 11 4.31 -9.47 5.23
N ASN A 12 4.14 -8.99 4.00
CA ASN A 12 5.16 -9.13 2.97
C ASN A 12 6.49 -8.51 3.45
N PRO A 13 7.65 -9.18 3.27
CA PRO A 13 8.93 -8.68 3.74
C PRO A 13 9.34 -7.33 3.15
N VAL A 14 9.00 -7.08 1.88
CA VAL A 14 9.24 -5.80 1.22
C VAL A 14 8.33 -4.73 1.82
N ASP A 15 7.04 -5.03 2.00
CA ASP A 15 6.08 -4.10 2.60
C ASP A 15 6.50 -3.70 4.01
N ASN A 16 7.07 -4.61 4.80
CA ASN A 16 7.66 -4.27 6.09
C ASN A 16 8.74 -3.18 6.01
N VAL A 17 9.60 -3.21 4.97
CA VAL A 17 10.63 -2.18 4.75
C VAL A 17 10.00 -0.87 4.33
N PHE A 18 9.04 -0.90 3.39
CA PHE A 18 8.35 0.30 2.93
C PHE A 18 7.53 0.94 4.06
N ILE A 19 6.85 0.15 4.88
CA ILE A 19 6.09 0.66 6.03
C ILE A 19 7.00 1.40 7.03
N LEU A 20 8.24 0.95 7.25
CA LEU A 20 9.17 1.69 8.11
C LEU A 20 9.48 3.09 7.55
N LEU A 21 9.68 3.20 6.24
CA LEU A 21 9.88 4.49 5.57
C LEU A 21 8.60 5.34 5.59
N SER A 22 7.46 4.71 5.34
CA SER A 22 6.13 5.34 5.39
C SER A 22 5.80 5.87 6.78
N GLU A 23 6.08 5.13 7.86
CA GLU A 23 5.88 5.59 9.24
C GLU A 23 6.71 6.85 9.52
N TRP A 24 7.96 6.86 9.06
CA TRP A 24 8.82 8.03 9.20
C TRP A 24 8.28 9.24 8.43
N LEU A 25 7.85 9.06 7.17
CA LEU A 25 7.25 10.13 6.36
C LEU A 25 5.94 10.65 6.97
N ASN A 26 5.08 9.73 7.43
CA ASN A 26 3.80 10.04 8.05
C ASN A 26 3.98 10.94 9.27
N MET A 27 4.91 10.58 10.16
CA MET A 27 5.14 11.32 11.41
C MET A 27 5.92 12.62 11.23
N ASN A 28 6.92 12.66 10.34
CA ASN A 28 7.86 13.78 10.25
C ASN A 28 7.55 14.75 9.11
N VAL A 29 6.73 14.37 8.13
CA VAL A 29 6.44 15.19 6.94
C VAL A 29 4.94 15.40 6.80
N PHE A 30 4.15 14.34 6.61
CA PHE A 30 2.76 14.47 6.23
C PHE A 30 1.87 15.02 7.35
N HIS A 31 2.00 14.47 8.57
CA HIS A 31 1.19 14.92 9.70
C HIS A 31 1.48 16.37 10.12
N PRO A 32 2.76 16.81 10.25
CA PRO A 32 3.07 18.22 10.53
C PRO A 32 2.56 19.20 9.45
N LEU A 33 2.43 18.74 8.21
CA LEU A 33 1.91 19.54 7.09
C LEU A 33 0.40 19.40 6.89
N ASN A 34 -0.32 18.75 7.82
CA ASN A 34 -1.77 18.53 7.77
C ASN A 34 -2.26 17.83 6.48
N PHE A 35 -1.48 16.86 5.98
CA PHE A 35 -1.92 16.03 4.86
C PHE A 35 -3.10 15.14 5.25
N THR A 36 -3.88 14.75 4.24
CA THR A 36 -4.91 13.71 4.33
C THR A 36 -4.44 12.44 3.62
N PRO A 37 -4.99 11.25 3.94
CA PRO A 37 -4.68 10.03 3.19
C PRO A 37 -4.84 10.20 1.68
N ASN A 38 -5.95 10.79 1.23
CA ASN A 38 -6.23 10.99 -0.19
C ASN A 38 -5.20 11.91 -0.88
N MET A 39 -4.60 12.87 -0.16
CA MET A 39 -3.50 13.67 -0.72
C MET A 39 -2.25 12.82 -0.96
N ILE A 40 -1.96 11.89 -0.05
CA ILE A 40 -0.83 10.95 -0.18
C ILE A 40 -1.11 9.97 -1.33
N THR A 41 -2.32 9.42 -1.43
CA THR A 41 -2.77 8.60 -2.58
C THR A 41 -2.65 9.36 -3.90
N THR A 42 -3.01 10.66 -3.92
CA THR A 42 -2.86 11.51 -5.11
C THR A 42 -1.40 11.65 -5.51
N LEU A 43 -0.49 11.80 -4.54
CA LEU A 43 0.95 11.85 -4.80
C LEU A 43 1.46 10.52 -5.36
N SER A 44 1.03 9.38 -4.80
CA SER A 44 1.26 8.03 -5.35
C SER A 44 0.81 7.95 -6.81
N PHE A 45 -0.39 8.44 -7.11
CA PHE A 45 -0.96 8.43 -8.45
C PHE A 45 -0.16 9.27 -9.46
N ILE A 46 0.22 10.50 -9.10
CA ILE A 46 1.07 11.38 -9.94
C ILE A 46 2.42 10.70 -10.23
N CYS A 47 3.06 10.12 -9.22
CA CYS A 47 4.29 9.35 -9.40
C CYS A 47 4.08 8.14 -10.31
N GLY A 48 2.96 7.43 -10.18
CA GLY A 48 2.61 6.29 -11.03
C GLY A 48 2.43 6.68 -12.51
N ILE A 49 1.75 7.80 -12.80
CA ILE A 49 1.64 8.34 -14.16
C ILE A 49 3.04 8.72 -14.69
N ALA A 50 3.85 9.40 -13.89
CA ALA A 50 5.21 9.79 -14.26
C ALA A 50 6.09 8.55 -14.55
N ALA A 51 5.91 7.47 -13.80
CA ALA A 51 6.57 6.19 -14.04
C ALA A 51 6.17 5.62 -15.41
N ALA A 52 4.87 5.45 -15.66
CA ALA A 52 4.37 4.91 -16.94
C ALA A 52 4.82 5.75 -18.14
N PHE A 53 4.78 7.08 -18.02
CA PHE A 53 5.28 7.98 -19.07
C PHE A 53 6.79 7.84 -19.29
N SER A 54 7.57 7.70 -18.22
CA SER A 54 9.02 7.49 -18.30
C SER A 54 9.37 6.17 -18.96
N LEU A 55 8.61 5.11 -18.69
CA LEU A 55 8.75 3.81 -19.35
C LEU A 55 8.49 3.95 -20.86
N TYR A 56 7.39 4.60 -21.25
CA TYR A 56 7.06 4.86 -22.66
C TYR A 56 8.16 5.66 -23.38
N LYS A 57 8.75 6.64 -22.69
CA LYS A 57 9.88 7.45 -23.20
C LYS A 57 11.24 6.74 -23.11
N GLN A 58 11.26 5.45 -22.74
CA GLN A 58 12.48 4.63 -22.62
C GLN A 58 13.51 5.18 -21.60
N LYS A 59 13.04 5.98 -20.63
CA LYS A 59 13.85 6.48 -19.51
C LYS A 59 13.70 5.52 -18.33
N TYR A 60 14.31 4.34 -18.45
CA TYR A 60 14.01 3.19 -17.59
C TYR A 60 14.44 3.37 -16.11
N LEU A 61 15.54 4.08 -15.84
CA LEU A 61 15.91 4.43 -14.46
C LEU A 61 14.88 5.37 -13.83
N LEU A 62 14.41 6.36 -14.59
CA LEU A 62 13.40 7.30 -14.11
C LEU A 62 12.06 6.61 -13.87
N PHE A 63 11.69 5.63 -14.71
CA PHE A 63 10.56 4.74 -14.46
C PHE A 63 10.69 4.03 -13.11
N SER A 64 11.84 3.40 -12.84
CA SER A 64 12.06 2.66 -11.59
C SER A 64 12.03 3.58 -10.37
N SER A 65 12.64 4.77 -10.46
CA SER A 65 12.64 5.76 -9.37
C SER A 65 11.24 6.31 -9.07
N PHE A 66 10.45 6.65 -10.10
CA PHE A 66 9.09 7.11 -9.89
C PHE A 66 8.17 5.99 -9.39
N LEU A 67 8.37 4.75 -9.85
CA LEU A 67 7.61 3.61 -9.36
C LEU A 67 7.91 3.32 -7.88
N PHE A 68 9.17 3.48 -7.46
CA PHE A 68 9.56 3.41 -6.05
C PHE A 68 8.83 4.46 -5.22
N LEU A 69 8.82 5.72 -5.65
CA LEU A 69 8.11 6.79 -4.96
C LEU A 69 6.60 6.55 -4.92
N ALA A 70 6.02 6.11 -6.04
CA ALA A 70 4.60 5.77 -6.10
C ALA A 70 4.27 4.71 -5.04
N TYR A 71 5.01 3.60 -5.00
CA TYR A 71 4.79 2.51 -4.05
C TYR A 71 5.02 2.92 -2.59
N LEU A 72 5.99 3.79 -2.34
CA LEU A 72 6.24 4.33 -1.00
C LEU A 72 5.06 5.15 -0.47
N PHE A 73 4.45 5.98 -1.32
CA PHE A 73 3.28 6.77 -0.95
C PHE A 73 2.01 5.91 -0.83
N ASP A 74 1.89 4.86 -1.64
CA ASP A 74 0.88 3.79 -1.53
C ASP A 74 0.91 3.08 -0.17
N CYS A 75 2.11 2.73 0.30
CA CYS A 75 2.23 2.13 1.63
C CYS A 75 1.92 3.16 2.74
N ALA A 76 2.18 4.44 2.45
CA ALA A 76 2.03 5.52 3.42
C ALA A 76 0.59 5.93 3.65
N ASP A 77 -0.25 6.03 2.63
CA ASP A 77 -1.63 6.54 2.77
C ASP A 77 -2.50 5.64 3.66
N GLY A 78 -2.46 4.32 3.49
CA GLY A 78 -3.20 3.37 4.28
C GLY A 78 -2.66 3.31 5.71
N ASN A 79 -1.34 3.35 5.89
CA ASN A 79 -0.73 3.43 7.22
C ASN A 79 -1.16 4.72 7.94
N TYR A 80 -1.14 5.85 7.22
CA TYR A 80 -1.55 7.17 7.73
C TYR A 80 -3.04 7.15 8.13
N ALA A 81 -3.91 6.64 7.25
CA ALA A 81 -5.34 6.54 7.49
C ALA A 81 -5.66 5.73 8.76
N ARG A 82 -5.01 4.57 8.93
CA ARG A 82 -5.21 3.73 10.12
C ARG A 82 -4.61 4.36 11.38
N ARG A 83 -3.44 5.00 11.27
CA ARG A 83 -2.77 5.62 12.41
C ARG A 83 -3.55 6.80 12.99
N TYR A 84 -4.09 7.65 12.13
CA TYR A 84 -4.80 8.87 12.53
C TYR A 84 -6.33 8.73 12.49
N ASN A 85 -6.85 7.51 12.41
CA ASN A 85 -8.28 7.20 12.37
C ASN A 85 -9.05 7.95 11.25
N MET A 86 -8.44 8.05 10.08
CA MET A 86 -8.96 8.71 8.87
C MET A 86 -9.38 7.71 7.77
N VAL A 87 -9.65 6.45 8.14
CA VAL A 87 -10.10 5.40 7.20
C VAL A 87 -11.52 5.72 6.73
N THR A 88 -11.75 5.75 5.41
CA THR A 88 -13.08 6.05 4.82
C THR A 88 -13.38 5.16 3.62
N PRO A 89 -14.66 4.88 3.30
CA PRO A 89 -15.04 4.13 2.11
C PRO A 89 -14.56 4.78 0.80
N LEU A 90 -14.68 6.11 0.71
CA LEU A 90 -14.22 6.85 -0.46
C LEU A 90 -12.70 6.74 -0.63
N GLY A 91 -11.94 6.81 0.46
CA GLY A 91 -10.48 6.64 0.43
C GLY A 91 -10.06 5.26 -0.05
N ASP A 92 -10.68 4.19 0.47
CA ASP A 92 -10.42 2.80 0.04
C ASP A 92 -10.70 2.61 -1.46
N TRP A 93 -11.84 3.10 -1.95
CA TRP A 93 -12.15 3.06 -3.37
C TRP A 93 -11.19 3.88 -4.21
N TYR A 94 -10.83 5.08 -3.76
CA TYR A 94 -9.93 5.97 -4.49
C TYR A 94 -8.53 5.36 -4.65
N ASP A 95 -7.99 4.78 -3.60
CA ASP A 95 -6.71 4.06 -3.60
C ASP A 95 -6.69 2.92 -4.62
N HIS A 96 -7.64 1.99 -4.51
CA HIS A 96 -7.67 0.82 -5.38
C HIS A 96 -7.99 1.12 -6.85
N ILE A 97 -8.80 2.16 -7.12
CA ILE A 97 -9.01 2.64 -8.50
C ILE A 97 -7.68 3.17 -9.05
N ASN A 98 -6.96 3.99 -8.28
CA ASN A 98 -5.69 4.55 -8.72
C ASN A 98 -4.64 3.46 -8.95
N ASP A 99 -4.58 2.44 -8.10
CA ASP A 99 -3.74 1.24 -8.33
C ASP A 99 -4.02 0.56 -9.64
N THR A 100 -5.30 0.29 -9.90
CA THR A 100 -5.73 -0.36 -11.13
C THR A 100 -5.32 0.47 -12.36
N VAL A 101 -5.54 1.79 -12.31
CA VAL A 101 -5.15 2.70 -13.40
C VAL A 101 -3.64 2.72 -13.60
N LYS A 102 -2.84 2.84 -12.53
CA LYS A 102 -1.37 2.82 -12.58
C LYS A 102 -0.87 1.55 -13.28
N ILE A 103 -1.36 0.38 -12.88
CA ILE A 103 -0.96 -0.90 -13.47
C ILE A 103 -1.35 -0.98 -14.95
N VAL A 104 -2.57 -0.57 -15.31
CA VAL A 104 -2.99 -0.54 -16.72
C VAL A 104 -2.08 0.37 -17.56
N LEU A 105 -1.74 1.57 -17.06
CA LEU A 105 -0.85 2.49 -17.76
C LEU A 105 0.56 1.89 -17.93
N ILE A 106 1.10 1.21 -16.92
CA ILE A 106 2.40 0.54 -17.01
C ILE A 106 2.36 -0.59 -18.04
N ILE A 107 1.30 -1.40 -18.05
CA ILE A 107 1.13 -2.47 -19.05
C ILE A 107 1.08 -1.88 -20.46
N VAL A 108 0.25 -0.85 -20.67
CA VAL A 108 0.15 -0.18 -21.98
C VAL A 108 1.52 0.36 -22.39
N ALA A 109 2.20 1.11 -21.53
CA ALA A 109 3.53 1.66 -21.80
C ALA A 109 4.54 0.55 -22.17
N PHE A 110 4.54 -0.57 -21.45
CA PHE A 110 5.41 -1.71 -21.72
C PHE A 110 5.11 -2.37 -23.08
N THR A 111 3.84 -2.56 -23.41
CA THR A 111 3.45 -3.17 -24.70
C THR A 111 3.87 -2.31 -25.90
N LEU A 112 3.85 -0.98 -25.74
CA LEU A 112 4.23 0.00 -26.75
C LEU A 112 5.74 0.17 -26.94
N LEU A 113 6.58 -0.45 -26.09
CA LEU A 113 8.04 -0.38 -26.26
C LEU A 113 8.47 -0.94 -27.64
N PRO A 114 9.41 -0.28 -28.34
CA PRO A 114 9.82 -0.73 -29.67
C PRO A 114 10.60 -2.06 -29.61
N PRO A 115 10.65 -2.83 -30.71
CA PRO A 115 11.44 -4.07 -30.77
C PRO A 115 12.95 -3.88 -30.49
N THR A 116 13.47 -2.68 -30.73
CA THR A 116 14.86 -2.29 -30.40
C THR A 116 15.11 -2.26 -28.90
N ALA A 117 14.10 -1.87 -28.10
CA ALA A 117 14.18 -1.89 -26.65
C ALA A 117 14.05 -3.33 -26.11
N ILE A 118 12.99 -4.03 -26.53
CA ILE A 118 12.67 -5.38 -26.04
C ILE A 118 12.04 -6.23 -27.14
N THR A 119 12.58 -7.44 -27.31
CA THR A 119 12.12 -8.37 -28.34
C THR A 119 10.74 -8.97 -28.00
N ARG A 120 10.02 -9.47 -29.01
CA ARG A 120 8.71 -10.11 -28.83
C ARG A 120 8.74 -11.27 -27.83
N ASN A 121 9.74 -12.13 -27.90
CA ASN A 121 9.88 -13.27 -27.00
C ASN A 121 10.13 -12.83 -25.55
N GLN A 122 10.96 -11.80 -25.36
CA GLN A 122 11.17 -11.22 -24.03
C GLN A 122 9.90 -10.60 -23.47
N LYS A 123 9.11 -9.86 -24.28
CA LYS A 123 7.80 -9.35 -23.85
C LYS A 123 6.87 -10.47 -23.38
N LEU A 124 6.82 -11.59 -24.12
CA LEU A 124 6.00 -12.75 -23.75
C LEU A 124 6.47 -13.38 -22.43
N ILE A 125 7.78 -13.58 -22.26
CA ILE A 125 8.34 -14.13 -21.01
C ILE A 125 8.03 -13.20 -19.83
N THR A 126 8.26 -11.89 -19.98
CA THR A 126 7.94 -10.90 -18.93
C THR A 126 6.45 -10.90 -18.61
N ALA A 127 5.57 -11.02 -19.62
CA ALA A 127 4.12 -11.08 -19.41
C ALA A 127 3.69 -12.33 -18.64
N VAL A 128 4.26 -13.50 -18.93
CA VAL A 128 3.97 -14.75 -18.19
C VAL A 128 4.39 -14.62 -16.72
N ILE A 129 5.58 -14.10 -16.46
CA ILE A 129 6.08 -13.88 -15.09
C ILE A 129 5.17 -12.87 -14.37
N PHE A 130 4.84 -11.76 -15.02
CA PHE A 130 3.94 -10.74 -14.50
C PHE A 130 2.58 -11.32 -14.10
N THR A 131 1.95 -12.12 -14.97
CA THR A 131 0.65 -12.74 -14.69
C THR A 131 0.74 -13.70 -13.50
N GLY A 132 1.80 -14.51 -13.42
CA GLY A 132 2.01 -15.42 -12.29
C GLY A 132 2.17 -14.67 -10.97
N LEU A 133 2.98 -13.60 -10.95
CA LEU A 133 3.17 -12.76 -9.77
C LEU A 133 1.89 -12.00 -9.39
N PHE A 134 1.14 -11.47 -10.36
CA PHE A 134 -0.11 -10.78 -10.13
C PHE A 134 -1.17 -11.72 -9.52
N MET A 135 -1.29 -12.94 -10.02
CA MET A 135 -2.18 -13.95 -9.42
C MET A 135 -1.77 -14.29 -7.98
N GLY A 136 -0.46 -14.44 -7.72
CA GLY A 136 0.07 -14.63 -6.37
C GLY A 136 -0.28 -13.46 -5.43
N MET A 137 -0.19 -12.24 -5.92
CA MET A 137 -0.54 -11.01 -5.21
C MET A 137 -2.02 -10.95 -4.84
N LEU A 138 -2.91 -11.31 -5.77
CA LEU A 138 -4.35 -11.37 -5.48
C LEU A 138 -4.67 -12.41 -4.39
N VAL A 139 -4.04 -13.58 -4.43
CA VAL A 139 -4.19 -14.61 -3.39
C VAL A 139 -3.67 -14.10 -2.05
N HIS A 140 -2.50 -13.46 -2.02
CA HIS A 140 -1.95 -12.89 -0.80
C HIS A 140 -2.88 -11.82 -0.20
N MET A 141 -3.35 -10.86 -1.00
CA MET A 141 -4.30 -9.83 -0.53
C MET A 141 -5.58 -10.43 0.05
N GLY A 142 -6.11 -11.50 -0.57
CA GLY A 142 -7.23 -12.26 -0.01
C GLY A 142 -6.90 -12.89 1.36
N CYS A 143 -5.69 -13.43 1.52
CA CYS A 143 -5.24 -14.00 2.79
C CYS A 143 -4.98 -12.92 3.86
N GLN A 144 -4.43 -11.76 3.48
CA GLN A 144 -4.24 -10.62 4.37
C GLN A 144 -5.58 -10.18 4.95
N GLU A 145 -6.59 -10.07 4.09
CA GLU A 145 -7.93 -9.66 4.45
C GLU A 145 -8.63 -10.67 5.39
N LYS A 146 -8.40 -11.97 5.17
CA LYS A 146 -8.87 -13.03 6.09
C LYS A 146 -8.16 -12.99 7.44
N SER A 147 -6.84 -12.80 7.47
CA SER A 147 -6.07 -12.69 8.72
C SER A 147 -6.53 -11.47 9.54
N TYR A 148 -6.71 -10.33 8.87
CA TYR A 148 -7.21 -9.11 9.49
C TYR A 148 -8.60 -9.33 10.11
N ALA A 149 -9.51 -10.01 9.40
CA ALA A 149 -10.84 -10.34 9.94
C ALA A 149 -10.83 -11.29 11.15
N SER A 150 -9.81 -12.16 11.26
CA SER A 150 -9.64 -13.06 12.41
C SER A 150 -9.06 -12.38 13.66
N GLY A 151 -8.75 -11.09 13.61
CA GLY A 151 -8.21 -10.34 14.76
C GLY A 151 -6.72 -10.56 15.02
N ASN A 152 -5.98 -11.14 14.06
CA ASN A 152 -4.52 -11.23 14.06
C ASN A 152 -3.89 -9.86 13.74
N THR A 153 -4.17 -8.84 14.54
CA THR A 153 -3.64 -7.49 14.39
C THR A 153 -2.48 -7.23 15.35
N PRO A 154 -1.50 -6.37 15.01
CA PRO A 154 -0.50 -5.91 15.95
C PRO A 154 -1.14 -5.31 17.22
N PRO A 155 -0.54 -5.47 18.42
CA PRO A 155 -0.99 -4.78 19.61
C PRO A 155 -1.00 -3.26 19.37
N GLY A 156 -2.16 -2.62 19.59
CA GLY A 156 -2.25 -1.17 19.61
C GLY A 156 -1.56 -0.64 20.87
N ASN A 157 -0.57 0.23 20.71
CA ASN A 157 -0.07 1.02 21.84
C ASN A 157 -1.00 2.23 21.94
N THR A 158 -1.90 2.27 22.92
CA THR A 158 -2.63 3.49 23.25
C THR A 158 -1.63 4.50 23.83
N PRO A 159 -1.57 5.76 23.35
CA PRO A 159 -0.89 6.83 24.08
C PRO A 159 -1.52 6.96 25.48
N PRO A 160 -0.75 7.19 26.55
CA PRO A 160 -1.32 7.52 27.85
C PRO A 160 -2.24 8.73 27.70
N GLY A 161 -3.50 8.61 28.12
CA GLY A 161 -4.41 9.75 28.15
C GLY A 161 -3.82 10.81 29.08
N ASN A 162 -3.46 11.96 28.52
CA ASN A 162 -3.11 13.15 29.31
C ASN A 162 -4.39 13.64 29.99
N THR A 163 -4.65 13.13 31.19
CA THR A 163 -5.64 13.72 32.09
C THR A 163 -4.89 14.77 32.91
N PRO A 164 -5.18 16.07 32.77
CA PRO A 164 -4.59 17.07 33.65
C PRO A 164 -5.02 16.79 35.11
N PRO A 165 -4.17 17.03 36.12
CA PRO A 165 -4.59 16.91 37.51
C PRO A 165 -5.72 17.92 37.79
N GLY A 166 -6.93 17.41 38.01
CA GLY A 166 -8.08 18.24 38.36
C GLY A 166 -8.02 18.63 39.84
N ASN A 167 -7.85 19.93 40.12
CA ASN A 167 -8.16 20.50 41.42
C ASN A 167 -9.68 20.69 41.51
N THR A 168 -10.36 19.94 42.37
CA THR A 168 -11.81 20.08 42.59
C THR A 168 -12.11 20.97 43.80
N PRO A 169 -12.82 22.11 43.64
CA PRO A 169 -13.61 22.71 44.71
C PRO A 169 -14.97 21.98 44.85
N PRO A 170 -15.62 21.98 46.03
CA PRO A 170 -16.93 21.36 46.20
C PRO A 170 -18.02 22.26 45.60
N GLY A 171 -18.72 21.79 44.56
CA GLY A 171 -19.87 22.51 44.00
C GLY A 171 -20.57 21.75 42.87
N ASN A 172 -21.82 21.37 43.14
CA ASN A 172 -22.92 20.96 42.24
C ASN A 172 -22.54 20.54 40.81
N THR A 173 -22.60 19.23 40.55
CA THR A 173 -22.38 18.62 39.23
C THR A 173 -23.60 18.85 38.31
N PRO A 174 -23.47 19.56 37.17
CA PRO A 174 -24.45 19.51 36.09
C PRO A 174 -24.45 18.12 35.42
N PRO A 175 -25.54 17.66 34.78
CA PRO A 175 -25.53 16.43 34.01
C PRO A 175 -24.47 16.52 32.90
N GLY A 176 -23.43 15.69 33.01
CA GLY A 176 -22.32 15.67 32.07
C GLY A 176 -22.73 15.07 30.73
N ASN A 177 -22.78 15.89 29.68
CA ASN A 177 -22.71 15.40 28.31
C ASN A 177 -21.30 14.88 28.09
N THR A 178 -21.11 13.56 28.21
CA THR A 178 -19.88 12.91 27.76
C THR A 178 -19.85 13.00 26.23
N PRO A 179 -18.82 13.63 25.62
CA PRO A 179 -18.63 13.51 24.17
C PRO A 179 -18.54 12.02 23.81
N PRO A 180 -19.13 11.57 22.70
CA PRO A 180 -18.97 10.19 22.26
C PRO A 180 -17.48 9.86 22.16
N GLY A 181 -17.03 8.89 22.96
CA GLY A 181 -15.66 8.40 22.86
C GLY A 181 -15.47 7.79 21.48
N ASN A 182 -14.52 8.32 20.70
CA ASN A 182 -14.09 7.70 19.46
C ASN A 182 -13.48 6.34 19.81
N THR A 183 -14.26 5.28 19.64
CA THR A 183 -13.73 3.92 19.66
C THR A 183 -12.76 3.81 18.49
N PRO A 184 -11.53 3.32 18.68
CA PRO A 184 -10.65 3.01 17.55
C PRO A 184 -11.42 2.14 16.54
N PRO A 185 -11.20 2.29 15.22
CA PRO A 185 -11.80 1.41 14.23
C PRO A 185 -11.59 -0.03 14.69
N GLY A 186 -12.68 -0.79 14.78
CA GLY A 186 -12.62 -2.19 15.20
C GLY A 186 -11.59 -2.94 14.37
N ASN A 187 -10.88 -3.90 14.99
CA ASN A 187 -9.83 -4.73 14.39
C ASN A 187 -10.36 -5.71 13.32
N THR A 188 -11.41 -5.34 12.61
CA THR A 188 -12.09 -6.14 11.59
C THR A 188 -12.24 -5.30 10.34
N PRO A 189 -11.97 -5.85 9.15
CA PRO A 189 -12.18 -5.12 7.92
C PRO A 189 -13.64 -4.69 7.78
N PRO A 190 -13.89 -3.45 7.37
CA PRO A 190 -15.24 -2.99 7.15
C PRO A 190 -15.90 -3.76 6.00
N GLU A 191 -17.20 -4.03 6.10
CA GLU A 191 -17.95 -4.78 5.08
C GLU A 191 -17.86 -4.15 3.68
N TRP A 192 -17.66 -2.83 3.61
CA TRP A 192 -17.52 -2.08 2.37
C TRP A 192 -16.11 -2.11 1.78
N SER A 193 -15.12 -2.73 2.44
CA SER A 193 -13.76 -2.81 1.89
C SER A 193 -13.78 -3.59 0.58
N THR A 194 -13.20 -2.99 -0.45
CA THR A 194 -13.07 -3.58 -1.79
C THR A 194 -12.34 -4.94 -1.76
N LEU A 195 -11.41 -5.13 -0.81
CA LEU A 195 -10.65 -6.36 -0.62
C LEU A 195 -11.51 -7.53 -0.10
N THR A 196 -12.71 -7.27 0.42
CA THR A 196 -13.63 -8.34 0.88
C THR A 196 -13.94 -9.33 -0.25
N LEU A 197 -13.95 -8.88 -1.51
CA LEU A 197 -14.14 -9.73 -2.69
C LEU A 197 -13.01 -10.75 -2.87
N LEU A 198 -11.80 -10.42 -2.43
CA LEU A 198 -10.62 -11.28 -2.57
C LEU A 198 -10.51 -12.33 -1.45
N LYS A 199 -11.29 -12.24 -0.37
CA LYS A 199 -11.26 -13.22 0.74
C LYS A 199 -11.40 -14.67 0.25
N ASN A 200 -12.22 -14.90 -0.77
CA ASN A 200 -12.47 -16.22 -1.35
C ASN A 200 -11.31 -16.77 -2.18
N LEU A 201 -10.34 -15.92 -2.56
CA LEU A 201 -9.13 -16.34 -3.27
C LEU A 201 -8.09 -16.95 -2.33
N CYS A 202 -8.23 -16.80 -1.00
CA CYS A 202 -7.36 -17.44 -0.02
C CYS A 202 -7.88 -18.84 0.33
N PRO A 203 -7.26 -19.93 -0.16
CA PRO A 203 -7.73 -21.27 0.13
C PRO A 203 -7.61 -21.58 1.63
N ALA A 204 -8.53 -22.38 2.17
CA ALA A 204 -8.52 -22.74 3.60
C ALA A 204 -7.25 -23.49 4.03
N SER A 205 -6.59 -24.19 3.11
CA SER A 205 -5.33 -24.91 3.33
C SER A 205 -4.08 -24.02 3.28
N VAL A 206 -4.19 -22.79 2.80
CA VAL A 206 -3.05 -21.92 2.55
C VAL A 206 -2.80 -21.03 3.75
N ASN A 207 -1.59 -21.13 4.29
CA ASN A 207 -1.12 -20.28 5.37
C ASN A 207 -0.57 -18.96 4.78
N ILE A 208 -0.98 -17.83 5.36
CA ILE A 208 -0.47 -16.50 4.99
C ILE A 208 1.06 -16.43 5.02
N GLN A 209 1.70 -17.22 5.90
CA GLN A 209 3.16 -17.35 6.00
C GLN A 209 3.85 -17.79 4.71
N TRP A 210 3.16 -18.51 3.82
CA TRP A 210 3.68 -18.88 2.50
C TRP A 210 3.39 -17.82 1.46
N THR A 211 2.18 -17.24 1.48
CA THR A 211 1.76 -16.26 0.48
C THR A 211 2.45 -14.90 0.62
N LYS A 212 2.99 -14.57 1.81
CA LYS A 212 3.63 -13.28 2.08
C LYS A 212 4.76 -12.91 1.15
N TYR A 213 5.43 -13.88 0.51
CA TYR A 213 6.48 -13.61 -0.46
C TYR A 213 5.96 -13.16 -1.83
N LEU A 214 4.66 -13.30 -2.09
CA LEU A 214 4.00 -12.92 -3.33
C LEU A 214 3.06 -11.72 -3.13
N GLY A 215 3.34 -10.82 -2.19
CA GLY A 215 2.53 -9.62 -1.94
C GLY A 215 2.81 -8.46 -2.90
N CYS A 216 2.16 -7.32 -2.62
CA CYS A 216 2.26 -6.10 -3.42
C CYS A 216 3.72 -5.61 -3.54
N GLY A 217 4.48 -5.64 -2.44
CA GLY A 217 5.86 -5.17 -2.47
C GLY A 217 6.77 -6.00 -3.37
N THR A 218 6.62 -7.32 -3.34
CA THR A 218 7.36 -8.21 -4.25
C THR A 218 7.01 -7.90 -5.71
N PHE A 219 5.74 -7.69 -6.01
CA PHE A 219 5.26 -7.38 -7.35
C PHE A 219 5.83 -6.04 -7.86
N TYR A 220 5.78 -4.98 -7.06
CA TYR A 220 6.35 -3.68 -7.42
C TYR A 220 7.89 -3.72 -7.55
N VAL A 221 8.59 -4.46 -6.69
CA VAL A 221 10.04 -4.67 -6.84
C VAL A 221 10.38 -5.37 -8.14
N PHE A 222 9.60 -6.40 -8.54
CA PHE A 222 9.78 -7.03 -9.85
C PHE A 222 9.66 -6.02 -10.99
N LEU A 223 8.64 -5.14 -10.97
CA LEU A 223 8.47 -4.10 -11.98
C LEU A 223 9.66 -3.13 -12.03
N MET A 224 10.19 -2.72 -10.87
CA MET A 224 11.40 -1.89 -10.80
C MET A 224 12.61 -2.62 -11.39
N LEU A 225 12.78 -3.92 -11.11
CA LEU A 225 13.86 -4.73 -11.67
C LEU A 225 13.75 -4.89 -13.19
N VAL A 226 12.53 -5.00 -13.74
CA VAL A 226 12.31 -4.96 -15.19
C VAL A 226 12.80 -3.63 -15.77
N GLY A 227 12.53 -2.51 -15.11
CA GLY A 227 13.06 -1.19 -15.48
C GLY A 227 14.59 -1.13 -15.48
N VAL A 228 15.23 -1.58 -14.40
CA VAL A 228 16.70 -1.63 -14.30
C VAL A 228 17.30 -2.54 -15.37
N TRP A 229 16.70 -3.71 -15.62
CA TRP A 229 17.13 -4.62 -16.67
C TRP A 229 17.03 -3.99 -18.07
N LEU A 230 15.92 -3.30 -18.38
CA LEU A 230 15.76 -2.55 -19.64
C LEU A 230 16.82 -1.46 -19.79
N HIS A 231 17.18 -0.78 -18.69
CA HIS A 231 18.26 0.20 -18.70
C HIS A 231 19.61 -0.42 -19.07
N ILE A 232 20.03 -1.45 -18.33
CA ILE A 232 21.30 -2.15 -18.58
C ILE A 232 21.36 -2.65 -20.02
N ARG A 233 20.27 -3.26 -20.48
CA ARG A 233 20.14 -3.71 -21.87
C ARG A 233 20.31 -2.54 -22.85
N SER A 234 19.61 -1.43 -22.64
CA SER A 234 19.69 -0.28 -23.54
C SER A 234 21.12 0.21 -23.69
N THR A 235 21.90 0.27 -22.60
CA THR A 235 23.31 0.68 -22.62
C THR A 235 24.22 -0.30 -23.38
N ILE A 236 23.95 -1.60 -23.30
CA ILE A 236 24.76 -2.63 -23.98
C ILE A 236 24.53 -2.63 -25.50
N TYR A 237 23.30 -2.35 -25.95
CA TYR A 237 22.91 -2.38 -27.35
C TYR A 237 22.75 -0.98 -27.98
N SER A 238 23.28 0.06 -27.32
CA SER A 238 23.33 1.44 -27.83
C SER A 238 24.41 1.62 -28.89
#